data_AF-J9WI60-F1
#
_entry.id   AF-J9WI60-F1
#
_cell.length_a   1.000
_cell.length_b   1.000
_cell.length_c   1.000
_cell.angle_alpha   90.00
_cell.angle_beta   90.00
_cell.angle_gamma   90.00
#
_symmetry.space_group_name_H-M   'P 1'
#
loop_
_entity.id
_entity.type
_entity.pdbx_description
1 polymer ?
#
loop_
_entity_poly.entity_id
_entity_poly.type
_entity_poly.pdbx_seq_one_letter_code
_entity_poly.pdbx_strand_id
1 'polypeptide(L)' 'MVGQCFDIEVTRDADGWAITVPEIGRSTRTTSRAAVELAARECIATWTGIPIGYVAVYVVSEIA' A
#
# COMPACT_ATOMS: atom_id res chain seq x y z
N MET A 1 -12.22 -14.50 -7.63
CA MET A 1 -12.02 -13.06 -7.94
C MET A 1 -10.54 -12.90 -8.25
N VAL A 2 -10.19 -12.57 -9.49
CA VAL A 2 -8.78 -12.39 -9.89
C VAL A 2 -8.41 -10.93 -9.64
N GLY A 3 -7.91 -10.66 -8.43
CA GLY A 3 -7.29 -9.37 -8.11
C GLY A 3 -5.80 -9.42 -8.45
N GLN A 4 -5.22 -8.28 -8.82
CA GLN A 4 -3.76 -8.16 -8.89
C GLN A 4 -3.25 -7.91 -7.48
N CYS A 5 -2.36 -8.78 -7.01
CA CYS A 5 -1.68 -8.63 -5.74
C CYS A 5 -0.44 -7.75 -5.92
N PHE A 6 -0.28 -6.80 -5.00
CA PHE A 6 0.88 -5.95 -4.95
C PHE A 6 1.62 -6.10 -3.63
N ASP A 7 2.92 -6.22 -3.70
CA ASP A 7 3.79 -6.27 -2.53
C ASP A 7 4.00 -4.86 -2.00
N ILE A 8 3.83 -4.71 -0.68
CA ILE A 8 4.03 -3.42 0.00
C ILE A 8 4.99 -3.58 1.18
N GLU A 9 5.85 -2.58 1.33
CA GLU A 9 6.78 -2.44 2.43
C GLU A 9 6.25 -1.35 3.36
N VAL A 10 6.15 -1.66 4.64
CA VAL A 10 5.55 -0.79 5.65
C VAL A 10 6.62 -0.45 6.68
N THR A 11 6.83 0.83 6.93
CA THR A 11 7.81 1.32 7.90
C THR A 11 7.16 2.33 8.84
N ARG A 12 7.33 2.15 10.15
CA ARG A 12 6.90 3.12 11.16
C ARG A 12 7.87 4.29 11.14
N ASP A 13 7.31 5.47 10.94
CA ASP A 13 7.98 6.76 11.01
C ASP A 13 7.41 7.58 12.19
N ALA A 14 8.11 8.64 12.60
CA ALA A 14 7.68 9.54 13.66
C ALA A 14 6.27 10.13 13.42
N ASP A 15 5.89 10.36 12.16
CA ASP A 15 4.60 10.95 11.79
C ASP A 15 3.52 9.90 11.43
N GLY A 16 3.88 8.63 11.29
CA GLY A 16 2.93 7.66 10.72
C GLY A 16 3.56 6.34 10.27
N TRP A 17 2.90 5.73 9.31
CA TRP A 17 3.33 4.53 8.61
C TRP A 17 3.63 4.95 7.18
N ALA A 18 4.89 4.87 6.79
CA ALA A 18 5.34 4.98 5.42
C ALA A 18 5.09 3.64 4.71
N ILE A 19 4.55 3.71 3.51
CA ILE A 19 4.10 2.56 2.73
C ILE A 19 4.74 2.71 1.36
N THR A 20 5.56 1.75 0.98
CA THR A 20 6.24 1.73 -0.31
C THR A 20 5.71 0.57 -1.13
N VAL A 21 5.36 0.84 -2.38
CA VAL A 21 4.93 -0.14 -3.37
C VAL A 21 6.04 -0.22 -4.42
N PRO A 22 7.03 -1.12 -4.25
CA PRO A 22 8.19 -1.21 -5.15
C PRO A 22 7.81 -1.47 -6.60
N GLU A 23 6.74 -2.25 -6.85
CA GLU A 23 6.27 -2.60 -8.20
C GLU A 23 5.90 -1.39 -9.06
N ILE A 24 5.37 -0.32 -8.45
CA ILE A 24 5.02 0.92 -9.14
C ILE A 24 5.98 2.06 -8.81
N GLY A 25 7.01 1.82 -7.98
CA GLY A 25 7.96 2.84 -7.53
C GLY A 25 7.26 4.03 -6.86
N ARG A 26 6.23 3.76 -6.04
CA ARG A 26 5.46 4.80 -5.35
C ARG A 26 5.46 4.55 -3.86
N SER A 27 5.33 5.63 -3.11
CA SER A 27 5.21 5.60 -1.66
C SER A 27 4.06 6.50 -1.21
N THR A 28 3.35 6.09 -0.18
CA THR A 28 2.29 6.85 0.49
C THR A 28 2.49 6.79 2.00
N ARG A 29 1.81 7.66 2.74
CA ARG A 29 1.91 7.75 4.21
C ARG A 29 0.52 7.80 4.82
N THR A 30 0.36 7.14 5.97
CA THR A 30 -0.86 7.23 6.78
C THR A 30 -0.52 7.34 8.26
N THR A 31 -1.37 7.96 9.06
CA THR A 31 -1.16 8.08 10.51
C THR A 31 -1.52 6.80 11.27
N SER A 32 -2.29 5.89 10.66
CA SER A 32 -2.88 4.73 11.32
C SER A 32 -2.52 3.42 10.63
N ARG A 33 -2.08 2.41 11.41
CA ARG A 33 -1.73 1.08 10.85
C ARG A 33 -2.91 0.40 10.15
N ALA A 34 -4.11 0.59 10.67
CA ALA A 34 -5.34 0.06 10.07
C ALA A 34 -5.66 0.69 8.70
N ALA A 35 -5.16 1.90 8.43
CA ALA A 35 -5.34 2.59 7.16
C ALA A 35 -4.23 2.28 6.15
N VAL A 36 -3.21 1.49 6.52
CA VAL A 36 -2.07 1.17 5.63
C VAL A 36 -2.53 0.44 4.38
N GLU A 37 -3.30 -0.63 4.56
CA GLU A 37 -3.76 -1.44 3.43
C GLU A 37 -4.70 -0.65 2.51
N LEU A 38 -5.59 0.17 3.09
CA LEU A 38 -6.49 1.01 2.31
C LEU A 38 -5.71 2.08 1.53
N ALA A 39 -4.80 2.80 2.19
CA ALA A 39 -3.99 3.84 1.56
C ALA A 39 -3.11 3.27 0.44
N ALA A 40 -2.54 2.08 0.62
CA ALA A 40 -1.80 1.37 -0.42
C ALA A 40 -2.69 1.08 -1.63
N ARG A 41 -3.87 0.49 -1.40
CA ARG A 41 -4.82 0.12 -2.45
C ARG A 41 -5.34 1.34 -3.21
N GLU A 42 -5.65 2.43 -2.51
CA GLU A 42 -6.04 3.70 -3.13
C GLU A 42 -4.92 4.27 -4.00
N CYS A 43 -3.69 4.30 -3.49
CA CYS A 43 -2.53 4.76 -4.25
C CYS A 43 -2.34 3.95 -5.52
N ILE A 44 -2.33 2.62 -5.41
CA ILE A 44 -2.19 1.71 -6.56
C ILE A 44 -3.32 1.93 -7.57
N ALA A 45 -4.57 1.97 -7.11
CA ALA A 45 -5.73 2.16 -7.98
C ALA A 45 -5.65 3.48 -8.75
N THR A 46 -5.25 4.57 -8.09
CA THR A 46 -5.05 5.88 -8.72
C THR A 46 -3.96 5.86 -9.79
N TRP A 47 -2.83 5.20 -9.53
CA TRP A 47 -1.66 5.24 -10.44
C TRP A 47 -1.70 4.21 -11.56
N THR A 48 -2.30 3.04 -11.31
CA THR A 48 -2.41 1.95 -12.29
C THR A 48 -3.69 2.02 -13.11
N GLY A 49 -4.71 2.74 -12.63
CA GLY A 49 -6.06 2.73 -13.19
C GLY A 49 -6.85 1.45 -12.89
N ILE A 50 -6.31 0.53 -12.08
CA ILE A 50 -7.01 -0.68 -11.67
C ILE A 50 -8.08 -0.31 -10.64
N PRO A 51 -9.33 -0.80 -10.79
CA PRO A 51 -10.37 -0.58 -9.78
C PRO A 51 -9.92 -1.12 -8.41
N ILE A 52 -10.09 -0.33 -7.35
CA ILE A 52 -9.62 -0.67 -5.99
C ILE A 52 -10.11 -2.04 -5.49
N GLY A 53 -11.31 -2.47 -5.90
CA GLY A 53 -11.86 -3.80 -5.59
C GLY A 53 -11.07 -4.98 -6.17
N TYR A 54 -10.22 -4.72 -7.16
CA TYR A 54 -9.33 -5.69 -7.81
C TYR A 54 -7.87 -5.52 -7.39
N VAL A 55 -7.56 -4.52 -6.56
CA VAL A 55 -6.23 -4.34 -5.98
C VAL A 55 -6.19 -5.10 -4.65
N ALA A 56 -5.35 -6.12 -4.57
CA ALA A 56 -4.96 -6.76 -3.32
C ALA A 56 -3.56 -6.28 -2.95
N VAL A 57 -3.28 -6.13 -1.65
CA VAL A 57 -1.95 -5.78 -1.16
C VAL A 57 -1.46 -6.84 -0.20
N TYR A 58 -0.17 -7.12 -0.22
CA TYR A 58 0.49 -8.06 0.67
C TYR A 58 1.68 -7.37 1.33
N VAL A 59 1.72 -7.36 2.66
CA VAL A 59 2.82 -6.73 3.39
C VAL A 59 3.99 -7.69 3.41
N VAL A 60 5.00 -7.42 2.59
CA VAL A 60 6.22 -8.25 2.51
C VAL A 60 7.22 -7.93 3.61
N SER A 61 7.18 -6.71 4.14
CA SER A 61 8.06 -6.26 5.22
C SER A 61 7.33 -5.22 6.07
N GLU A 62 7.36 -5.41 7.38
CA GLU A 62 6.86 -4.43 8.35
C GLU A 62 7.94 -4.13 9.38
N ILE A 63 8.40 -2.88 9.39
CA ILE A 63 9.40 -2.39 10.35
C ILE A 63 8.66 -1.42 11.27
N ALA A 64 8.47 -1.82 12.54
CA ALA A 64 7.74 -1.04 13.55
C ALA A 64 8.68 -0.35 14.55
#